data_AF-A0A812RKZ7-F1
#
_entry.id   AF-A0A812RKZ7-F1
#
_cell.length_a   1.000
_cell.length_b   1.000
_cell.length_c   1.000
_cell.angle_alpha   90.00
_cell.angle_beta   90.00
_cell.angle_gamma   90.00
#
_symmetry.space_group_name_H-M   'P 1'
#
loop_
_entity.id
_entity.type
_entity.pdbx_description
1 polymer ?
#
loop_
_entity_poly.entity_id
_entity_poly.type
_entity_poly.pdbx_seq_one_letter_code
_entity_poly.pdbx_strand_id
1 'polypeptide(L)'
;REEEGGILGIGEYSLHTGLRLSSGPEGKIEKDLQDESQCKMLTMLPMRNWKECEAVPSSLSSLVAAIVPGHLRKLNTVFEISGLHIVGLSSVRSESDEWILPSCATCRRAYPCQAHPNAAEESRLALRAVFVDSDCQCSMILYHDTITSCVNVGKVLEFKDTPQLRKELLEGFRSALWRAKVTFRENDYHQVLELECRHLERFLSFDAANPDVSAAQLDLPRCFLGGGCPVAPLREVKRDTDLGVLSVHNIDASSVRALVMFNNVTLPDDETVQKEMQATSAMRIKRSVDCLLSGTSEPFQSKIRAAGPASAVTWLLRGPPQEVHHVVLMQTETVNEYAILSHVLVKPEAVDSVMSYYRYICSQQEDTEELSFESTLTPAKRIRTLRESMPTPSKTSGAWQDQ
;
A
#
# COMPACT_ATOMS: atom_id res chain seq x y z
N ARG A 1 -15.44 -27.97 4.17
CA ARG A 1 -14.12 -27.79 3.52
C ARG A 1 -14.36 -26.77 2.44
N GLU A 2 -14.29 -25.53 2.88
CA GLU A 2 -14.73 -24.32 2.20
C GLU A 2 -13.53 -23.73 1.45
N GLU A 3 -13.74 -23.42 0.18
CA GLU A 3 -12.98 -22.41 -0.55
C GLU A 3 -14.00 -21.32 -0.90
N GLU A 4 -13.92 -20.17 -0.23
CA GLU A 4 -14.60 -18.95 -0.66
C GLU A 4 -13.56 -17.82 -0.67
N GLY A 5 -13.00 -17.58 -1.86
CA GLY A 5 -12.28 -16.37 -2.19
C GLY A 5 -13.27 -15.32 -2.68
N GLY A 6 -13.70 -14.43 -1.78
CA GLY A 6 -14.53 -13.27 -2.12
C GLY A 6 -13.67 -12.06 -2.47
N ILE A 7 -13.61 -11.70 -3.75
CA ILE A 7 -13.11 -10.42 -4.24
C ILE A 7 -14.23 -9.39 -4.09
N LEU A 8 -14.06 -8.40 -3.20
CA LEU A 8 -14.95 -7.24 -3.14
C LEU A 8 -14.43 -6.16 -4.09
N GLY A 9 -15.25 -5.84 -5.09
CA GLY A 9 -15.02 -4.78 -6.06
C GLY A 9 -15.20 -3.39 -5.45
N ILE A 10 -14.39 -2.43 -5.94
CA ILE A 10 -14.54 -1.00 -5.65
C ILE A 10 -14.43 -0.27 -6.99
N GLY A 11 -15.41 0.61 -7.23
CA GLY A 11 -15.76 1.19 -8.52
C GLY A 11 -14.82 2.25 -9.09
N GLU A 12 -15.03 2.49 -10.38
CA GLU A 12 -14.36 3.46 -11.22
C GLU A 12 -14.60 4.91 -10.75
N TYR A 13 -13.53 5.68 -10.58
CA TYR A 13 -13.57 7.14 -10.53
C TYR A 13 -12.69 7.71 -11.63
N SER A 14 -13.32 8.47 -12.52
CA SER A 14 -12.69 9.21 -13.62
C SER A 14 -12.17 10.55 -13.11
N LEU A 15 -10.88 10.84 -13.31
CA LEU A 15 -10.32 12.17 -13.11
C LEU A 15 -9.47 12.57 -14.33
N HIS A 16 -9.98 13.59 -15.04
CA HIS A 16 -9.28 14.33 -16.07
C HIS A 16 -8.09 15.09 -15.47
N THR A 17 -6.86 14.81 -15.93
CA THR A 17 -5.79 15.82 -15.93
C THR A 17 -4.89 15.64 -17.15
N GLY A 18 -4.77 16.71 -17.94
CA GLY A 18 -3.92 16.78 -19.11
C GLY A 18 -2.48 17.11 -18.70
N LEU A 19 -1.54 16.24 -19.03
CA LEU A 19 -0.11 16.53 -18.99
C LEU A 19 0.46 16.39 -20.41
N ARG A 20 0.90 17.52 -20.98
CA ARG A 20 1.77 17.58 -22.15
C ARG A 20 3.21 17.35 -21.69
N LEU A 21 3.83 16.27 -22.12
CA LEU A 21 5.27 16.04 -21.95
C LEU A 21 5.99 16.32 -23.28
N SER A 22 6.97 17.21 -23.22
CA SER A 22 7.86 17.59 -24.31
C SER A 22 8.88 16.47 -24.60
N SER A 23 9.03 16.12 -25.88
CA SER A 23 9.98 15.12 -26.39
C SER A 23 11.45 15.56 -26.22
N GLY A 24 12.22 14.81 -25.45
CA GLY A 24 13.69 14.83 -25.42
C GLY A 24 14.31 13.76 -26.34
N PRO A 25 15.62 13.83 -26.64
CA PRO A 25 16.20 13.35 -27.90
C PRO A 25 16.20 11.82 -28.01
N GLU A 26 15.47 11.35 -29.00
CA GLU A 26 15.44 9.98 -29.51
C GLU A 26 16.78 9.66 -30.18
N GLY A 27 17.39 8.54 -29.79
CA GLY A 27 18.50 7.98 -30.56
C GLY A 27 19.50 7.20 -29.72
N LYS A 28 19.13 5.96 -29.35
CA LYS A 28 20.04 4.79 -29.19
C LYS A 28 19.43 3.56 -28.48
N ILE A 29 18.16 3.58 -28.08
CA ILE A 29 17.57 2.49 -27.26
C ILE A 29 16.87 1.39 -28.11
N GLU A 30 16.68 1.62 -29.41
CA GLU A 30 15.75 0.81 -30.24
C GLU A 30 16.19 -0.62 -30.60
N LYS A 31 17.41 -1.08 -30.26
CA LYS A 31 17.90 -2.38 -30.77
C LYS A 31 17.88 -3.58 -29.83
N ASP A 32 17.56 -3.40 -28.55
CA ASP A 32 17.81 -4.44 -27.54
C ASP A 32 16.56 -5.13 -26.96
N LEU A 33 15.35 -4.92 -27.52
CA LEU A 33 14.11 -5.49 -26.94
C LEU A 33 13.19 -6.25 -27.91
N GLN A 34 13.61 -6.54 -29.14
CA GLN A 34 12.87 -7.43 -30.03
C GLN A 34 13.48 -8.83 -30.03
N ASP A 35 13.13 -9.62 -29.01
CA ASP A 35 13.40 -11.06 -29.00
C ASP A 35 12.07 -11.78 -29.36
N GLU A 36 11.86 -12.08 -30.64
CA GLU A 36 10.69 -12.78 -31.21
C GLU A 36 10.60 -14.26 -30.79
N SER A 37 11.39 -14.70 -29.81
CA SER A 37 11.37 -16.07 -29.31
C SER A 37 10.35 -16.24 -28.18
N GLN A 38 9.47 -17.24 -28.29
CA GLN A 38 8.43 -17.64 -27.31
C GLN A 38 8.96 -18.07 -25.93
N CYS A 39 10.17 -17.66 -25.55
CA CYS A 39 10.83 -18.08 -24.32
C CYS A 39 10.78 -16.92 -23.30
N LYS A 40 9.70 -16.88 -22.52
CA LYS A 40 9.49 -15.90 -21.43
C LYS A 40 10.71 -15.90 -20.49
N MET A 41 11.44 -14.77 -20.44
CA MET A 41 12.56 -14.60 -19.53
C MET A 41 12.07 -14.66 -18.07
N LEU A 42 12.68 -15.54 -17.27
CA LEU A 42 12.39 -15.73 -15.84
C LEU A 42 13.36 -14.96 -14.94
N THR A 43 14.27 -14.17 -15.53
CA THR A 43 15.18 -13.26 -14.84
C THR A 43 15.56 -12.10 -15.76
N MET A 44 15.93 -10.99 -15.15
CA MET A 44 16.57 -9.90 -15.88
C MET A 44 18.03 -10.27 -16.14
N LEU A 45 18.46 -10.19 -17.40
CA LEU A 45 19.89 -10.10 -17.71
C LEU A 45 20.40 -8.77 -17.14
N PRO A 46 21.50 -8.75 -16.36
CA PRO A 46 22.00 -7.54 -15.72
C PRO A 46 22.77 -6.70 -16.75
N MET A 47 22.08 -6.20 -17.78
CA MET A 47 22.67 -5.31 -18.78
C MET A 47 22.75 -3.86 -18.28
N ARG A 48 21.96 -3.51 -17.24
CA ARG A 48 21.86 -2.16 -16.68
C ARG A 48 21.85 -2.21 -15.16
N ASN A 49 22.64 -1.35 -14.51
CA ASN A 49 22.57 -1.14 -13.07
C ASN A 49 21.34 -0.29 -12.74
N TRP A 50 20.22 -0.95 -12.43
CA TRP A 50 18.97 -0.26 -12.10
C TRP A 50 19.05 0.53 -10.79
N LYS A 51 19.91 0.13 -9.84
CA LYS A 51 20.09 0.83 -8.57
C LYS A 51 20.58 2.27 -8.78
N GLU A 52 21.59 2.45 -9.62
CA GLU A 52 22.22 3.76 -9.89
C GLU A 52 21.58 4.53 -11.05
N CYS A 53 20.59 3.95 -11.71
CA CYS A 53 19.90 4.58 -12.83
C CYS A 53 19.12 5.82 -12.40
N GLU A 54 19.22 6.92 -13.16
CA GLU A 54 18.32 8.08 -13.00
C GLU A 54 16.86 7.65 -13.17
N ALA A 55 15.99 8.20 -12.32
CA ALA A 55 14.57 7.89 -12.31
C ALA A 55 13.73 9.13 -12.00
N VAL A 56 12.54 9.20 -12.58
CA VAL A 56 11.58 10.29 -12.34
C VAL A 56 10.75 9.95 -11.11
N PRO A 57 10.74 10.78 -10.06
CA PRO A 57 9.89 10.54 -8.90
C PRO A 57 8.40 10.57 -9.28
N SER A 58 7.63 9.59 -8.81
CA SER A 58 6.20 9.44 -9.12
C SER A 58 5.43 8.76 -7.98
N SER A 59 4.10 8.85 -8.02
CA SER A 59 3.20 7.97 -7.24
C SER A 59 2.79 6.74 -8.06
N LEU A 60 2.34 5.68 -7.39
CA LEU A 60 1.82 4.50 -8.08
C LEU A 60 0.50 4.84 -8.77
N SER A 61 -0.36 5.61 -8.10
CA SER A 61 -1.62 6.10 -8.66
C SER A 61 -1.45 6.85 -9.99
N SER A 62 -0.44 7.72 -10.09
CA SER A 62 -0.15 8.47 -11.32
C SER A 62 0.28 7.55 -12.47
N LEU A 63 1.07 6.52 -12.17
CA LEU A 63 1.56 5.58 -13.18
C LEU A 63 0.48 4.61 -13.64
N VAL A 64 -0.37 4.14 -12.71
CA VAL A 64 -1.51 3.28 -13.06
C VAL A 64 -2.51 4.05 -13.94
N ALA A 65 -2.78 5.33 -13.64
CA ALA A 65 -3.63 6.16 -14.49
C ALA A 65 -3.07 6.37 -15.91
N ALA A 66 -1.75 6.23 -16.10
CA ALA A 66 -1.13 6.28 -17.43
C ALA A 66 -1.29 4.97 -18.23
N ILE A 67 -1.71 3.87 -17.59
CA ILE A 67 -2.03 2.61 -18.27
C ILE A 67 -3.40 2.75 -18.92
N VAL A 68 -3.42 3.12 -20.21
CA VAL A 68 -4.66 3.24 -20.99
C VAL A 68 -4.96 1.90 -21.69
N PRO A 69 -6.14 1.28 -21.45
CA PRO A 69 -6.55 0.10 -22.19
C PRO A 69 -6.57 0.35 -23.70
N GLY A 70 -5.92 -0.53 -24.47
CA GLY A 70 -5.98 -0.52 -25.94
C GLY A 70 -5.07 0.47 -26.66
N HIS A 71 -4.28 1.29 -25.96
CA HIS A 71 -3.24 2.12 -26.58
C HIS A 71 -1.90 1.97 -25.83
N LEU A 72 -1.00 1.16 -26.39
CA LEU A 72 0.36 1.00 -25.87
C LEU A 72 1.16 2.28 -26.13
N ARG A 73 1.20 3.19 -25.16
CA ARG A 73 2.18 4.29 -25.15
C ARG A 73 3.51 3.76 -24.62
N LYS A 74 4.52 3.67 -25.49
CA LYS A 74 5.88 3.31 -25.08
C LYS A 74 6.46 4.40 -24.20
N LEU A 75 6.43 4.18 -22.88
CA LEU A 75 7.08 5.02 -21.90
C LEU A 75 8.41 4.39 -21.53
N ASN A 76 9.48 4.82 -22.21
CA ASN A 76 10.86 4.32 -21.98
C ASN A 76 11.54 4.96 -20.76
N THR A 77 10.76 5.48 -19.82
CA THR A 77 11.24 6.19 -18.63
C THR A 77 11.29 5.24 -17.43
N VAL A 78 12.30 5.42 -16.59
CA VAL A 78 12.37 4.76 -15.29
C VAL A 78 11.72 5.67 -14.27
N PHE A 79 10.75 5.14 -13.52
CA PHE A 79 10.07 5.88 -12.46
C PHE A 79 10.50 5.36 -11.11
N GLU A 80 10.63 6.24 -10.14
CA GLU A 80 10.89 5.87 -8.74
C GLU A 80 9.66 6.17 -7.90
N ILE A 81 9.21 5.18 -7.14
CA ILE A 81 8.08 5.27 -6.23
C ILE A 81 8.57 4.94 -4.82
N SER A 82 8.28 5.82 -3.86
CA SER A 82 8.71 5.65 -2.46
C SER A 82 7.54 5.32 -1.54
N GLY A 83 7.85 4.65 -0.42
CA GLY A 83 6.90 4.34 0.64
C GLY A 83 5.78 3.37 0.25
N LEU A 84 6.09 2.41 -0.62
CA LEU A 84 5.18 1.35 -1.03
C LEU A 84 5.04 0.28 0.05
N HIS A 85 3.81 -0.20 0.23
CA HIS A 85 3.53 -1.43 0.97
C HIS A 85 3.39 -2.60 0.00
N ILE A 86 3.89 -3.77 0.39
CA ILE A 86 3.63 -5.03 -0.32
C ILE A 86 2.68 -5.85 0.53
N VAL A 87 1.44 -5.99 0.07
CA VAL A 87 0.36 -6.58 0.87
C VAL A 87 0.07 -8.04 0.50
N GLY A 88 0.46 -8.46 -0.71
CA GLY A 88 0.19 -9.81 -1.21
C GLY A 88 1.26 -10.29 -2.17
N LEU A 89 1.43 -11.61 -2.21
CA LEU A 89 2.30 -12.32 -3.14
C LEU A 89 1.50 -13.48 -3.75
N SER A 90 1.67 -13.70 -5.04
CA SER A 90 1.10 -14.83 -5.76
C SER A 90 2.06 -15.32 -6.85
N SER A 91 1.74 -16.46 -7.46
CA SER A 91 2.49 -16.95 -8.62
C SER A 91 2.36 -15.99 -9.81
N VAL A 92 3.42 -15.89 -10.61
CA VAL A 92 3.37 -15.22 -11.92
C VAL A 92 2.55 -16.03 -12.93
N ARG A 93 2.40 -17.35 -12.72
CA ARG A 93 1.57 -18.21 -13.56
C ARG A 93 0.12 -18.16 -13.06
N SER A 94 -0.80 -17.86 -13.97
CA SER A 94 -2.24 -17.86 -13.66
C SER A 94 -2.80 -19.27 -13.47
N GLU A 95 -2.17 -20.27 -14.06
CA GLU A 95 -2.66 -21.66 -14.12
C GLU A 95 -2.09 -22.56 -13.01
N SER A 96 -1.06 -22.09 -12.29
CA SER A 96 -0.37 -22.87 -11.26
C SER A 96 0.03 -21.96 -10.11
N ASP A 97 -0.14 -22.40 -8.87
CA ASP A 97 0.31 -21.65 -7.69
C ASP A 97 1.81 -21.87 -7.39
N GLU A 98 2.64 -22.13 -8.40
CA GLU A 98 4.09 -22.37 -8.22
C GLU A 98 4.84 -21.04 -8.07
N TRP A 99 5.56 -20.86 -6.96
CA TRP A 99 6.35 -19.64 -6.70
C TRP A 99 7.78 -19.74 -7.25
N ILE A 100 8.23 -20.98 -7.47
CA ILE A 100 9.56 -21.33 -7.97
C ILE A 100 9.39 -21.99 -9.32
N LEU A 101 10.13 -21.47 -10.30
CA LEU A 101 10.10 -21.92 -11.68
C LEU A 101 11.47 -22.48 -12.07
N PRO A 102 11.50 -23.54 -12.89
CA PRO A 102 12.74 -24.09 -13.41
C PRO A 102 13.30 -23.17 -14.50
N SER A 103 14.59 -22.86 -14.40
CA SER A 103 15.30 -22.00 -15.33
C SER A 103 16.63 -22.60 -15.77
N CYS A 104 17.16 -22.15 -16.90
CA CYS A 104 18.45 -22.57 -17.44
C CYS A 104 19.60 -21.97 -16.64
N ALA A 105 20.51 -22.80 -16.13
CA ALA A 105 21.69 -22.38 -15.37
C ALA A 105 22.61 -21.40 -16.14
N THR A 106 22.58 -21.42 -17.48
CA THR A 106 23.46 -20.59 -18.32
C THR A 106 22.85 -19.23 -18.62
N CYS A 107 21.62 -19.19 -19.14
CA CYS A 107 20.98 -17.94 -19.61
C CYS A 107 19.75 -17.54 -18.83
N ARG A 108 19.38 -18.30 -17.79
CA ARG A 108 18.33 -17.96 -16.83
C ARG A 108 16.92 -17.82 -17.42
N ARG A 109 16.72 -18.27 -18.67
CA ARG A 109 15.42 -18.39 -19.34
C ARG A 109 14.67 -19.63 -18.82
N ALA A 110 13.38 -19.73 -19.11
CA ALA A 110 12.56 -20.89 -18.76
C ALA A 110 13.21 -22.21 -19.25
N TYR A 111 13.18 -23.23 -18.39
CA TYR A 111 13.63 -24.57 -18.71
C TYR A 111 12.43 -25.44 -19.19
N PRO A 112 12.60 -26.33 -20.18
CA PRO A 112 13.82 -26.61 -20.95
C PRO A 112 14.21 -25.47 -21.90
N CYS A 113 15.50 -25.13 -21.96
CA CYS A 113 15.97 -24.00 -22.74
C CYS A 113 16.32 -24.38 -24.17
N GLN A 114 15.67 -23.73 -25.14
CA GLN A 114 15.94 -23.96 -26.57
C GLN A 114 17.33 -23.47 -27.00
N ALA A 115 17.82 -22.38 -26.39
CA ALA A 115 19.15 -21.82 -26.70
C ALA A 115 20.29 -22.66 -26.10
N HIS A 116 20.05 -23.37 -24.99
CA HIS A 116 21.04 -24.21 -24.32
C HIS A 116 20.43 -25.58 -23.96
N PRO A 117 20.27 -26.49 -24.93
CA PRO A 117 19.60 -27.77 -24.72
C PRO A 117 20.28 -28.67 -23.67
N ASN A 118 21.59 -28.47 -23.46
CA ASN A 118 22.40 -29.25 -22.52
C ASN A 118 22.70 -28.51 -21.20
N ALA A 119 22.10 -27.34 -20.98
CA ALA A 119 22.33 -26.61 -19.74
C ALA A 119 21.65 -27.30 -18.56
N ALA A 120 22.28 -27.22 -17.40
CA ALA A 120 21.68 -27.66 -16.15
C ALA A 120 20.44 -26.82 -15.79
N GLU A 121 19.54 -27.42 -15.02
CA GLU A 121 18.37 -26.75 -14.45
C GLU A 121 18.75 -26.04 -13.14
N GLU A 122 18.20 -24.84 -12.92
CA GLU A 122 18.28 -24.11 -11.65
C GLU A 122 16.91 -23.55 -11.25
N SER A 123 16.59 -23.62 -9.96
CA SER A 123 15.32 -23.15 -9.39
C SER A 123 15.34 -21.65 -9.11
N ARG A 124 14.35 -20.91 -9.62
CA ARG A 124 14.25 -19.47 -9.42
C ARG A 124 12.88 -18.98 -9.01
N LEU A 125 12.88 -17.91 -8.22
CA LEU A 125 11.66 -17.26 -7.75
C LEU A 125 11.14 -16.31 -8.82
N ALA A 126 9.84 -16.36 -9.07
CA ALA A 126 9.13 -15.38 -9.89
C ALA A 126 7.75 -15.18 -9.29
N LEU A 127 7.53 -14.01 -8.69
CA LEU A 127 6.32 -13.70 -7.93
C LEU A 127 5.61 -12.50 -8.52
N ARG A 128 4.29 -12.49 -8.43
CA ARG A 128 3.49 -11.28 -8.61
C ARG A 128 3.23 -10.70 -7.23
N ALA A 129 3.71 -9.48 -7.00
CA ALA A 129 3.54 -8.77 -5.75
C ALA A 129 2.51 -7.64 -5.91
N VAL A 130 1.59 -7.53 -4.95
CA VAL A 130 0.61 -6.44 -4.89
C VAL A 130 1.24 -5.29 -4.12
N PHE A 131 1.64 -4.27 -4.87
CA PHE A 131 2.12 -3.00 -4.35
C PHE A 131 0.94 -2.08 -4.08
N VAL A 132 1.00 -1.37 -2.96
CA VAL A 132 -0.01 -0.43 -2.53
C VAL A 132 0.69 0.87 -2.15
N ASP A 133 0.22 1.99 -2.72
CA ASP A 133 0.51 3.32 -2.22
C ASP A 133 -0.71 3.90 -1.48
N SER A 134 -0.75 5.20 -1.27
CA SER A 134 -1.86 5.88 -0.62
C SER A 134 -3.21 5.75 -1.33
N ASP A 135 -3.22 5.57 -2.65
CA ASP A 135 -4.37 5.85 -3.49
C ASP A 135 -4.72 4.69 -4.42
N CYS A 136 -3.78 3.78 -4.64
CA CYS A 136 -3.91 2.73 -5.63
C CYS A 136 -3.18 1.46 -5.21
N GLN A 137 -3.64 0.34 -5.76
CA GLN A 137 -2.92 -0.92 -5.73
C GLN A 137 -2.58 -1.35 -7.16
N CYS A 138 -1.39 -1.90 -7.35
CA CYS A 138 -0.94 -2.44 -8.62
C CYS A 138 -0.15 -3.72 -8.39
N SER A 139 -0.39 -4.71 -9.26
CA SER A 139 0.40 -5.93 -9.26
C SER A 139 1.61 -5.78 -10.17
N MET A 140 2.81 -6.00 -9.64
CA MET A 140 4.05 -5.99 -10.42
C MET A 140 4.76 -7.33 -10.27
N ILE A 141 5.56 -7.69 -11.28
CA ILE A 141 6.38 -8.90 -11.24
C ILE A 141 7.68 -8.61 -10.46
N LEU A 142 8.02 -9.52 -9.55
CA LEU A 142 9.31 -9.59 -8.85
C LEU A 142 10.05 -10.85 -9.28
N TYR A 143 11.29 -10.64 -9.75
CA TYR A 143 12.18 -11.71 -10.17
C TYR A 143 13.15 -12.11 -9.06
N HIS A 144 13.72 -13.30 -9.19
CA HIS A 144 14.60 -13.93 -8.22
C HIS A 144 15.68 -13.01 -7.64
N ASP A 145 16.42 -12.30 -8.48
CA ASP A 145 17.52 -11.44 -8.04
C ASP A 145 17.00 -10.26 -7.19
N THR A 146 15.85 -9.68 -7.56
CA THR A 146 15.17 -8.63 -6.77
C THR A 146 14.64 -9.18 -5.44
N ILE A 147 14.09 -10.39 -5.42
CA ILE A 147 13.54 -10.99 -4.20
C ILE A 147 14.66 -11.32 -3.22
N THR A 148 15.70 -11.99 -3.69
CA THR A 148 16.84 -12.45 -2.88
C THR A 148 17.74 -11.31 -2.41
N SER A 149 17.75 -10.16 -3.10
CA SER A 149 18.43 -8.96 -2.61
C SER A 149 17.67 -8.26 -1.47
N CYS A 150 16.36 -8.44 -1.39
CA CYS A 150 15.47 -7.71 -0.49
C CYS A 150 15.14 -8.47 0.79
N VAL A 151 14.92 -9.78 0.68
CA VAL A 151 14.55 -10.65 1.80
C VAL A 151 15.70 -11.61 2.03
N ASN A 152 16.13 -11.76 3.29
CA ASN A 152 17.15 -12.73 3.66
C ASN A 152 16.53 -14.14 3.68
N VAL A 153 16.15 -14.61 2.49
CA VAL A 153 15.82 -16.00 2.26
C VAL A 153 17.17 -16.71 2.29
N GLY A 154 17.44 -17.49 3.34
CA GLY A 154 18.77 -18.01 3.64
C GLY A 154 19.51 -18.52 2.40
N LYS A 155 20.84 -18.35 2.35
CA LYS A 155 21.74 -18.66 1.22
C LYS A 155 21.77 -20.16 0.83
N VAL A 156 20.63 -20.75 0.49
CA VAL A 156 20.50 -22.17 0.17
C VAL A 156 20.07 -22.26 -1.28
N LEU A 157 20.99 -22.78 -2.09
CA LEU A 157 20.92 -22.97 -3.54
C LEU A 157 19.78 -23.93 -4.01
N GLU A 158 18.86 -24.30 -3.13
CA GLU A 158 17.76 -25.25 -3.39
C GLU A 158 16.46 -24.72 -2.79
N PHE A 159 15.85 -23.73 -3.44
CA PHE A 159 14.50 -23.30 -3.09
C PHE A 159 13.51 -24.44 -3.36
N LYS A 160 12.82 -24.90 -2.32
CA LYS A 160 11.60 -25.72 -2.46
C LYS A 160 10.39 -24.86 -2.11
N ASP A 161 9.35 -24.97 -2.93
CA ASP A 161 8.11 -24.23 -2.69
C ASP A 161 7.40 -24.86 -1.49
N THR A 162 7.59 -24.27 -0.31
CA THR A 162 7.05 -24.77 0.95
C THR A 162 6.20 -23.69 1.60
N PRO A 163 5.16 -24.05 2.37
CA PRO A 163 4.36 -23.09 3.12
C PRO A 163 5.21 -22.18 4.02
N GLN A 164 6.30 -22.71 4.57
CA GLN A 164 7.24 -21.97 5.42
C GLN A 164 7.98 -20.89 4.63
N LEU A 165 8.55 -21.22 3.46
CA LEU A 165 9.20 -20.25 2.58
C LEU A 165 8.25 -19.12 2.18
N ARG A 166 7.00 -19.46 1.80
CA ARG A 166 6.00 -18.46 1.41
C ARG A 166 5.67 -17.51 2.55
N LYS A 167 5.52 -18.06 3.77
CA LYS A 167 5.29 -17.28 4.98
C LYS A 167 6.47 -16.34 5.25
N GLU A 168 7.70 -16.81 5.19
CA GLU A 168 8.92 -16.00 5.40
C GLU A 168 9.05 -14.88 4.37
N LEU A 169 8.78 -15.16 3.09
CA LEU A 169 8.77 -14.15 2.04
C LEU A 169 7.69 -13.09 2.29
N LEU A 170 6.48 -13.51 2.62
CA LEU A 170 5.37 -12.60 2.89
C LEU A 170 5.64 -11.73 4.11
N GLU A 171 6.14 -12.31 5.20
CA GLU A 171 6.54 -11.58 6.41
C GLU A 171 7.67 -10.60 6.10
N GLY A 172 8.71 -11.03 5.38
CA GLY A 172 9.85 -10.19 5.02
C GLY A 172 9.49 -9.02 4.11
N PHE A 173 8.49 -9.16 3.24
CA PHE A 173 7.97 -8.06 2.42
C PHE A 173 7.00 -7.14 3.20
N ARG A 174 6.20 -7.68 4.11
CA ARG A 174 5.25 -6.88 4.91
C ARG A 174 5.93 -6.06 6.01
N SER A 175 7.09 -6.48 6.50
CA SER A 175 7.79 -5.81 7.60
C SER A 175 8.61 -4.57 7.19
N ALA A 176 8.27 -3.96 6.05
CA ALA A 176 8.92 -2.75 5.60
C ALA A 176 8.06 -1.89 4.67
N LEU A 177 8.46 -0.62 4.55
CA LEU A 177 8.16 0.23 3.41
C LEU A 177 9.24 0.06 2.35
N TRP A 178 8.84 0.14 1.09
CA TRP A 178 9.71 -0.11 -0.05
C TRP A 178 9.82 1.11 -0.94
N ARG A 179 10.99 1.27 -1.56
CA ARG A 179 11.19 2.11 -2.71
C ARG A 179 11.42 1.22 -3.92
N ALA A 180 10.72 1.49 -5.01
CA ALA A 180 10.79 0.71 -6.24
C ALA A 180 11.17 1.59 -7.42
N LYS A 181 12.06 1.10 -8.28
CA LYS A 181 12.22 1.61 -9.64
C LYS A 181 11.47 0.74 -10.61
N VAL A 182 10.58 1.35 -11.38
CA VAL A 182 9.66 0.65 -12.26
C VAL A 182 9.78 1.15 -13.69
N THR A 183 9.45 0.26 -14.63
CA THR A 183 9.32 0.57 -16.05
C THR A 183 8.00 0.01 -16.56
N PHE A 184 7.47 0.59 -17.64
CA PHE A 184 6.38 -0.06 -18.37
C PHE A 184 6.92 -1.22 -19.20
N ARG A 185 6.18 -2.32 -19.20
CA ARG A 185 6.42 -3.51 -20.01
C ARG A 185 5.19 -3.80 -20.84
N GLU A 186 5.39 -4.05 -22.13
CA GLU A 186 4.33 -4.54 -23.01
C GLU A 186 4.04 -6.02 -22.71
N ASN A 187 2.77 -6.33 -22.48
CA ASN A 187 2.27 -7.69 -22.44
C ASN A 187 1.59 -8.01 -23.76
N ASP A 188 2.33 -8.61 -24.69
CA ASP A 188 1.87 -8.88 -26.06
C ASP A 188 0.65 -9.80 -26.13
N TYR A 189 0.47 -10.67 -25.12
CA TYR A 189 -0.67 -11.60 -25.06
C TYR A 189 -1.98 -10.88 -24.71
N HIS A 190 -1.90 -9.93 -23.79
CA HIS A 190 -3.06 -9.20 -23.30
C HIS A 190 -3.22 -7.82 -23.96
N GLN A 191 -2.25 -7.41 -24.78
CA GLN A 191 -2.17 -6.08 -25.41
C GLN A 191 -2.31 -4.93 -24.39
N VAL A 192 -1.70 -5.10 -23.21
CA VAL A 192 -1.70 -4.10 -22.13
C VAL A 192 -0.28 -3.71 -21.74
N LEU A 193 -0.12 -2.49 -21.22
CA LEU A 193 1.08 -2.07 -20.51
C LEU A 193 0.96 -2.50 -19.04
N GLU A 194 1.96 -3.19 -18.54
CA GLU A 194 2.08 -3.53 -17.12
C GLU A 194 3.28 -2.80 -16.50
N LEU A 195 3.22 -2.57 -15.19
CA LEU A 195 4.39 -2.11 -14.45
C LEU A 195 5.29 -3.30 -14.10
N GLU A 196 6.57 -3.16 -14.41
CA GLU A 196 7.61 -4.11 -14.07
C GLU A 196 8.57 -3.49 -13.06
N CYS A 197 8.76 -4.15 -11.92
CA CYS A 197 9.70 -3.72 -10.90
C CYS A 197 11.13 -4.13 -11.29
N ARG A 198 11.97 -3.14 -11.57
CA ARG A 198 13.37 -3.32 -11.99
C ARG A 198 14.34 -3.34 -10.81
N HIS A 199 14.04 -2.57 -9.78
CA HIS A 199 14.82 -2.51 -8.55
C HIS A 199 13.88 -2.26 -7.39
N LEU A 200 14.18 -2.92 -6.27
CA LEU A 200 13.43 -2.78 -5.03
C LEU A 200 14.45 -2.64 -3.91
N GLU A 201 14.25 -1.64 -3.07
CA GLU A 201 15.07 -1.44 -1.88
C GLU A 201 14.20 -1.15 -0.67
N ARG A 202 14.67 -1.63 0.48
CA ARG A 202 14.00 -1.39 1.75
C ARG A 202 14.22 0.06 2.13
N PHE A 203 13.13 0.78 2.35
CA PHE A 203 13.14 2.20 2.66
C PHE A 203 12.97 2.45 4.17
N LEU A 204 12.09 1.71 4.84
CA LEU A 204 11.92 1.74 6.32
C LEU A 204 11.63 0.33 6.81
N SER A 205 12.30 -0.13 7.87
CA SER A 205 12.03 -1.46 8.46
C SER A 205 11.23 -1.35 9.75
N PHE A 206 10.26 -2.26 9.91
CA PHE A 206 9.50 -2.45 11.14
C PHE A 206 10.08 -3.55 12.04
N ASP A 207 11.04 -4.34 11.55
CA ASP A 207 11.53 -5.58 12.17
C ASP A 207 12.94 -5.50 12.75
N ALA A 208 13.67 -4.44 12.47
CA ALA A 208 15.03 -4.22 12.95
C ALA A 208 15.29 -2.73 13.05
N ALA A 209 16.13 -2.34 14.01
CA ALA A 209 16.79 -1.05 14.00
C ALA A 209 17.74 -1.01 12.79
N ASN A 210 17.25 -0.56 11.64
CA ASN A 210 18.12 -0.15 10.53
C ASN A 210 17.97 1.36 10.36
N PRO A 211 18.89 2.15 10.94
CA PRO A 211 18.89 3.59 10.88
C PRO A 211 19.84 4.03 9.76
N ASP A 212 19.35 4.14 8.52
CA ASP A 212 20.08 4.93 7.51
C ASP A 212 19.21 5.99 6.85
N VAL A 213 18.00 6.16 7.38
CA VAL A 213 17.14 7.24 7.02
C VAL A 213 17.14 8.23 8.18
N SER A 214 18.18 9.06 8.25
CA SER A 214 17.97 10.38 8.81
C SER A 214 16.80 10.96 8.02
N ALA A 215 15.63 11.10 8.65
CA ALA A 215 14.43 11.58 7.96
C ALA A 215 14.71 12.91 7.23
N ALA A 216 15.62 13.73 7.79
CA ALA A 216 16.14 14.97 7.22
C ALA A 216 17.02 14.83 5.95
N GLN A 217 17.37 13.63 5.51
CA GLN A 217 18.17 13.36 4.30
C GLN A 217 17.35 12.76 3.15
N LEU A 218 16.07 12.47 3.37
CA LEU A 218 15.20 11.99 2.31
C LEU A 218 14.63 13.18 1.54
N ASP A 219 15.13 13.34 0.31
CA ASP A 219 14.42 14.11 -0.70
C ASP A 219 13.17 13.33 -1.12
N LEU A 220 12.07 13.53 -0.38
CA LEU A 220 10.80 12.90 -0.69
C LEU A 220 10.06 13.75 -1.71
N PRO A 221 9.67 13.17 -2.86
CA PRO A 221 9.01 13.94 -3.89
C PRO A 221 7.65 14.42 -3.38
N ARG A 222 7.24 15.62 -3.80
CA ARG A 222 5.94 16.20 -3.40
C ARG A 222 4.75 15.27 -3.68
N CYS A 223 4.82 14.46 -4.73
CA CYS A 223 3.78 13.47 -5.06
C CYS A 223 3.63 12.36 -4.01
N PHE A 224 4.65 12.11 -3.18
CA PHE A 224 4.57 11.21 -2.03
C PHE A 224 3.91 11.89 -0.82
N LEU A 225 4.24 13.16 -0.58
CA LEU A 225 3.76 13.92 0.58
C LEU A 225 2.29 14.32 0.46
N GLY A 226 1.82 14.62 -0.75
CA GLY A 226 0.43 15.02 -1.04
C GLY A 226 -0.50 13.90 -1.49
N GLY A 227 -0.11 12.62 -1.37
CA GLY A 227 -0.96 11.47 -1.74
C GLY A 227 -2.07 11.19 -0.71
N GLY A 228 -3.20 10.62 -1.14
CA GLY A 228 -4.46 10.50 -0.38
C GLY A 228 -4.50 9.47 0.76
N CYS A 229 -3.36 9.23 1.41
CA CYS A 229 -3.23 8.47 2.67
C CYS A 229 -2.13 9.09 3.55
N PRO A 230 -2.39 10.25 4.16
CA PRO A 230 -1.40 10.98 4.94
C PRO A 230 -1.03 10.25 6.23
N VAL A 231 0.14 10.58 6.77
CA VAL A 231 0.53 10.13 8.11
C VAL A 231 -0.11 11.07 9.11
N ALA A 232 -0.84 10.54 10.09
CA ALA A 232 -1.72 11.34 10.91
C ALA A 232 -1.46 11.17 12.42
N PRO A 233 -1.23 12.26 13.16
CA PRO A 233 -1.60 12.30 14.56
C PRO A 233 -3.13 12.26 14.65
N LEU A 234 -3.68 11.18 15.23
CA LEU A 234 -5.14 10.94 15.20
C LEU A 234 -5.97 12.06 15.84
N ARG A 235 -5.38 12.85 16.73
CA ARG A 235 -6.02 14.04 17.31
C ARG A 235 -6.35 15.13 16.27
N GLU A 236 -5.57 15.21 15.20
CA GLU A 236 -5.65 16.27 14.20
C GLU A 236 -6.48 15.85 12.98
N VAL A 237 -6.92 14.60 12.95
CA VAL A 237 -7.80 14.08 11.90
C VAL A 237 -9.16 14.75 12.02
N LYS A 238 -9.47 15.60 11.05
CA LYS A 238 -10.81 16.16 10.85
C LYS A 238 -11.62 15.21 9.99
N ARG A 239 -12.93 15.16 10.21
CA ARG A 239 -13.85 14.29 9.47
C ARG A 239 -14.98 15.12 8.86
N ASP A 240 -15.25 14.83 7.61
CA ASP A 240 -16.47 15.23 6.93
C ASP A 240 -17.44 14.05 6.87
N THR A 241 -18.47 14.06 7.73
CA THR A 241 -19.47 12.98 7.76
C THR A 241 -20.30 12.93 6.49
N ASP A 242 -20.47 14.06 5.82
CA ASP A 242 -21.39 14.21 4.69
C ASP A 242 -20.71 13.77 3.38
N LEU A 243 -19.41 14.05 3.25
CA LEU A 243 -18.59 13.57 2.13
C LEU A 243 -17.97 12.20 2.38
N GLY A 244 -17.89 11.78 3.64
CA GLY A 244 -17.17 10.57 4.02
C GLY A 244 -15.67 10.67 3.76
N VAL A 245 -15.10 11.85 3.97
CA VAL A 245 -13.68 12.14 3.73
C VAL A 245 -12.99 12.49 5.05
N LEU A 246 -11.76 12.02 5.22
CA LEU A 246 -10.85 12.44 6.28
C LEU A 246 -9.98 13.57 5.77
N SER A 247 -9.63 14.48 6.67
CA SER A 247 -8.61 15.49 6.43
C SER A 247 -7.59 15.47 7.53
N VAL A 248 -6.34 15.52 7.13
CA VAL A 248 -5.20 15.63 8.05
C VAL A 248 -4.35 16.77 7.53
N HIS A 249 -4.25 17.82 8.33
CA HIS A 249 -3.79 19.12 7.84
C HIS A 249 -4.60 19.48 6.58
N ASN A 250 -3.96 19.46 5.40
CA ASN A 250 -4.52 19.91 4.14
C ASN A 250 -4.52 18.83 3.06
N ILE A 251 -4.52 17.58 3.50
CA ILE A 251 -4.58 16.42 2.64
C ILE A 251 -5.90 15.71 2.88
N ASP A 252 -6.73 15.70 1.85
CA ASP A 252 -7.97 14.94 1.81
C ASP A 252 -7.65 13.48 1.53
N ALA A 253 -8.28 12.59 2.30
CA ALA A 253 -7.95 11.20 2.28
C ALA A 253 -9.16 10.32 2.59
N SER A 254 -9.21 9.15 1.96
CA SER A 254 -10.16 8.09 2.33
C SER A 254 -9.66 7.26 3.50
N SER A 255 -8.34 7.27 3.73
CA SER A 255 -7.68 6.52 4.80
C SER A 255 -6.46 7.28 5.30
N VAL A 256 -5.97 6.96 6.50
CA VAL A 256 -4.79 7.58 7.10
C VAL A 256 -3.83 6.51 7.63
N ARG A 257 -2.54 6.82 7.63
CA ARG A 257 -1.51 6.01 8.27
C ARG A 257 -1.27 6.54 9.68
N ALA A 258 -1.32 5.66 10.67
CA ALA A 258 -1.02 6.03 12.05
C ALA A 258 -0.08 5.03 12.69
N LEU A 259 0.62 5.50 13.72
CA LEU A 259 1.36 4.64 14.63
C LEU A 259 0.60 4.58 15.95
N VAL A 260 0.10 3.39 16.28
CA VAL A 260 -0.75 3.15 17.45
C VAL A 260 -0.10 2.15 18.39
N MET A 261 -0.38 2.28 19.67
CA MET A 261 0.09 1.37 20.71
C MET A 261 -1.09 0.78 21.47
N PHE A 262 -1.10 -0.53 21.70
CA PHE A 262 -2.10 -1.13 22.56
C PHE A 262 -1.96 -0.63 24.00
N ASN A 263 -3.03 -0.10 24.56
CA ASN A 263 -3.07 0.36 25.94
C ASN A 263 -3.79 -0.65 26.85
N ASN A 264 -3.84 -0.32 28.15
CA ASN A 264 -4.48 -1.14 29.19
C ASN A 264 -5.96 -0.79 29.40
N VAL A 265 -6.56 0.02 28.52
CA VAL A 265 -7.96 0.44 28.67
C VAL A 265 -8.88 -0.66 28.14
N THR A 266 -9.63 -1.27 29.05
CA THR A 266 -10.68 -2.23 28.72
C THR A 266 -11.97 -1.47 28.40
N LEU A 267 -12.52 -1.69 27.20
CA LEU A 267 -13.83 -1.17 26.83
C LEU A 267 -14.93 -2.07 27.45
N PRO A 268 -16.14 -1.54 27.70
CA PRO A 268 -17.29 -2.36 28.09
C PRO A 268 -17.57 -3.51 27.09
N ASP A 269 -18.10 -4.64 27.55
CA ASP A 269 -18.30 -5.83 26.69
C ASP A 269 -19.24 -5.55 25.49
N ASP A 270 -20.28 -4.76 25.71
CA ASP A 270 -21.27 -4.31 24.71
C ASP A 270 -20.69 -3.34 23.68
N GLU A 271 -19.57 -2.70 24.01
CA GLU A 271 -18.79 -1.88 23.08
C GLU A 271 -17.67 -2.69 22.39
N THR A 272 -17.04 -3.60 23.14
CA THR A 272 -15.88 -4.39 22.70
C THR A 272 -16.25 -5.40 21.64
N VAL A 273 -17.39 -6.09 21.79
CA VAL A 273 -17.85 -7.11 20.85
C VAL A 273 -19.26 -6.76 20.39
N GLN A 274 -19.37 -6.33 19.14
CA GLN A 274 -20.65 -5.98 18.53
C GLN A 274 -20.97 -6.97 17.41
N LYS A 275 -22.19 -7.51 17.42
CA LYS A 275 -22.67 -8.36 16.33
C LYS A 275 -22.91 -7.48 15.10
N GLU A 276 -22.32 -7.83 13.97
CA GLU A 276 -22.52 -7.08 12.74
C GLU A 276 -23.96 -7.25 12.25
N MET A 277 -24.71 -6.15 12.16
CA MET A 277 -26.14 -6.20 11.81
C MET A 277 -26.40 -6.70 10.38
N GLN A 278 -25.43 -6.58 9.48
CA GLN A 278 -25.55 -6.93 8.06
C GLN A 278 -24.92 -8.29 7.70
N ALA A 279 -24.12 -8.89 8.59
CA ALA A 279 -23.44 -10.16 8.33
C ALA A 279 -23.72 -11.16 9.46
N THR A 280 -24.42 -12.24 9.12
CA THR A 280 -25.01 -13.22 10.06
C THR A 280 -23.99 -13.91 10.97
N SER A 281 -22.70 -13.88 10.61
CA SER A 281 -21.59 -14.56 11.30
C SER A 281 -20.38 -13.65 11.63
N ALA A 282 -20.41 -12.36 11.27
CA ALA A 282 -19.28 -11.46 11.52
C ALA A 282 -19.38 -10.79 12.90
N MET A 283 -18.30 -10.88 13.67
CA MET A 283 -18.13 -10.11 14.90
C MET A 283 -17.27 -8.90 14.60
N ARG A 284 -17.73 -7.73 15.04
CA ARG A 284 -16.97 -6.49 15.03
C ARG A 284 -16.38 -6.30 16.41
N ILE A 285 -15.07 -6.12 16.48
CA ILE A 285 -14.36 -5.89 17.73
C ILE A 285 -13.78 -4.50 17.76
N LYS A 286 -13.87 -3.88 18.94
CA LYS A 286 -13.28 -2.57 19.22
C LYS A 286 -12.22 -2.70 20.30
N ARG A 287 -11.17 -1.89 20.18
CA ARG A 287 -10.15 -1.74 21.22
C ARG A 287 -9.66 -0.31 21.31
N SER A 288 -9.37 0.14 22.53
CA SER A 288 -8.72 1.42 22.78
C SER A 288 -7.22 1.31 22.49
N VAL A 289 -6.67 2.35 21.86
CA VAL A 289 -5.25 2.47 21.53
C VAL A 289 -4.75 3.89 21.73
N ASP A 290 -3.46 4.02 22.01
CA ASP A 290 -2.78 5.30 22.13
C ASP A 290 -2.13 5.66 20.79
N CYS A 291 -2.41 6.85 20.26
CA CYS A 291 -1.72 7.36 19.07
C CYS A 291 -0.35 7.96 19.45
N LEU A 292 0.73 7.36 18.98
CA LEU A 292 2.10 7.74 19.35
C LEU A 292 2.57 9.06 18.71
N LEU A 293 1.88 9.53 17.67
CA LEU A 293 2.21 10.78 16.97
C LEU A 293 1.54 12.01 17.60
N SER A 294 0.57 11.84 18.50
CA SER A 294 -0.24 12.96 19.05
C SER A 294 0.42 13.75 20.19
N GLY A 295 1.72 13.54 20.44
CA GLY A 295 2.65 14.52 21.01
C GLY A 295 2.42 15.15 22.40
N THR A 296 1.34 14.86 23.13
CA THR A 296 1.09 15.49 24.44
C THR A 296 1.51 14.64 25.63
N SER A 297 1.63 15.28 26.82
CA SER A 297 1.90 14.64 28.11
C SER A 297 0.94 13.49 28.45
N GLU A 298 -0.24 13.48 27.83
CA GLU A 298 -1.17 12.35 27.82
C GLU A 298 -1.34 11.80 26.40
N PRO A 299 -1.28 10.47 26.20
CA PRO A 299 -1.52 9.85 24.91
C PRO A 299 -2.96 10.13 24.44
N PHE A 300 -3.12 10.48 23.16
CA PHE A 300 -4.46 10.60 22.59
C PHE A 300 -5.03 9.21 22.37
N GLN A 301 -6.07 8.88 23.14
CA GLN A 301 -6.79 7.62 23.02
C GLN A 301 -7.75 7.65 21.85
N SER A 302 -7.66 6.64 21.00
CA SER A 302 -8.58 6.39 19.89
C SER A 302 -9.10 4.96 19.97
N LYS A 303 -10.22 4.70 19.31
CA LYS A 303 -10.77 3.36 19.17
C LYS A 303 -10.46 2.86 17.78
N ILE A 304 -9.93 1.65 17.69
CA ILE A 304 -9.78 0.97 16.41
C ILE A 304 -10.72 -0.23 16.40
N ARG A 305 -11.31 -0.48 15.23
CA ARG A 305 -12.23 -1.59 15.00
C ARG A 305 -11.75 -2.48 13.87
N ALA A 306 -11.94 -3.78 14.05
CA ALA A 306 -11.77 -4.76 13.00
C ALA A 306 -13.07 -5.57 12.84
N ALA A 307 -13.37 -5.90 11.59
CA ALA A 307 -14.32 -6.93 11.21
C ALA A 307 -13.59 -7.87 10.26
N GLY A 308 -13.77 -9.18 10.41
CA GLY A 308 -13.09 -10.13 9.54
C GLY A 308 -12.74 -11.46 10.22
N PRO A 309 -11.73 -12.18 9.69
CA PRO A 309 -11.41 -13.54 10.11
C PRO A 309 -11.00 -13.59 11.59
N ALA A 310 -11.16 -14.78 12.20
CA ALA A 310 -10.86 -15.02 13.61
C ALA A 310 -9.44 -14.61 14.02
N SER A 311 -8.47 -14.60 13.09
CA SER A 311 -7.10 -14.13 13.32
C SER A 311 -7.02 -12.62 13.60
N ALA A 312 -7.66 -11.78 12.78
CA ALA A 312 -7.70 -10.32 12.97
C ALA A 312 -8.43 -9.95 14.27
N VAL A 313 -9.55 -10.64 14.50
CA VAL A 313 -10.33 -10.59 15.75
C VAL A 313 -9.48 -10.94 16.97
N THR A 314 -8.75 -12.06 16.91
CA THR A 314 -7.91 -12.54 18.02
C THR A 314 -6.73 -11.60 18.28
N TRP A 315 -6.08 -11.11 17.22
CA TRP A 315 -5.01 -10.11 17.33
C TRP A 315 -5.52 -8.88 18.07
N LEU A 316 -6.65 -8.32 17.63
CA LEU A 316 -7.16 -7.09 18.25
C LEU A 316 -7.57 -7.31 19.71
N LEU A 317 -8.24 -8.42 20.04
CA LEU A 317 -8.64 -8.73 21.42
C LEU A 317 -7.47 -9.06 22.35
N ARG A 318 -6.47 -9.80 21.87
CA ARG A 318 -5.43 -10.42 22.70
C ARG A 318 -4.05 -9.79 22.53
N GLY A 319 -3.93 -8.75 21.70
CA GLY A 319 -2.68 -8.03 21.51
C GLY A 319 -2.11 -7.57 22.86
N PRO A 320 -0.84 -7.84 23.18
CA PRO A 320 -0.25 -7.38 24.43
C PRO A 320 -0.20 -5.85 24.50
N PRO A 321 -0.42 -5.26 25.69
CA PRO A 321 -0.19 -3.84 25.89
C PRO A 321 1.24 -3.45 25.53
N GLN A 322 1.45 -2.19 25.14
CA GLN A 322 2.71 -1.63 24.66
C GLN A 322 3.19 -2.15 23.29
N GLU A 323 2.45 -3.09 22.66
CA GLU A 323 2.74 -3.47 21.28
C GLU A 323 2.42 -2.31 20.33
N VAL A 324 3.42 -1.92 19.54
CA VAL A 324 3.33 -0.80 18.60
C VAL A 324 3.03 -1.33 17.21
N HIS A 325 2.04 -0.73 16.57
CA HIS A 325 1.62 -1.08 15.23
C HIS A 325 1.61 0.12 14.31
N HIS A 326 2.17 -0.08 13.12
CA HIS A 326 1.79 0.71 11.96
C HIS A 326 0.41 0.23 11.50
N VAL A 327 -0.53 1.15 11.33
CA VAL A 327 -1.89 0.85 10.87
C VAL A 327 -2.32 1.78 9.74
N VAL A 328 -3.08 1.23 8.80
CA VAL A 328 -3.87 2.01 7.84
C VAL A 328 -5.31 1.98 8.31
N LEU A 329 -5.88 3.17 8.49
CA LEU A 329 -7.15 3.41 9.14
C LEU A 329 -8.12 4.10 8.18
N MET A 330 -9.35 3.62 8.13
CA MET A 330 -10.45 4.27 7.45
C MET A 330 -11.41 4.87 8.48
N GLN A 331 -12.10 5.93 8.11
CA GLN A 331 -13.13 6.51 8.97
C GLN A 331 -14.28 5.52 9.24
N THR A 332 -14.94 5.74 10.37
CA THR A 332 -16.18 5.05 10.75
C THR A 332 -17.27 6.07 11.02
N GLU A 333 -18.49 5.63 11.31
CA GLU A 333 -19.58 6.52 11.71
C GLU A 333 -19.33 7.25 13.04
N THR A 334 -18.47 6.72 13.91
CA THR A 334 -18.22 7.26 15.26
C THR A 334 -16.94 8.11 15.27
N VAL A 335 -16.98 9.24 15.99
CA VAL A 335 -15.81 10.12 16.16
C VAL A 335 -14.71 9.40 16.98
N ASN A 336 -13.45 9.58 16.59
CA ASN A 336 -12.28 8.92 17.18
C ASN A 336 -12.36 7.37 17.15
N GLU A 337 -13.17 6.81 16.26
CA GLU A 337 -13.25 5.38 15.97
C GLU A 337 -12.86 5.14 14.51
N TYR A 338 -11.93 4.22 14.28
CA TYR A 338 -11.36 3.95 12.96
C TYR A 338 -11.44 2.46 12.61
N ALA A 339 -11.76 2.15 11.36
CA ALA A 339 -11.70 0.78 10.84
C ALA A 339 -10.28 0.45 10.35
N ILE A 340 -9.76 -0.69 10.75
CA ILE A 340 -8.41 -1.14 10.36
C ILE A 340 -8.49 -1.76 8.97
N LEU A 341 -7.74 -1.20 8.02
CA LEU A 341 -7.56 -1.79 6.68
C LEU A 341 -6.36 -2.73 6.65
N SER A 342 -5.28 -2.35 7.33
CA SER A 342 -4.07 -3.16 7.45
C SER A 342 -3.32 -2.81 8.73
N HIS A 343 -2.52 -3.75 9.21
CA HIS A 343 -1.63 -3.54 10.35
C HIS A 343 -0.31 -4.28 10.16
N VAL A 344 0.77 -3.71 10.69
CA VAL A 344 2.09 -4.33 10.77
C VAL A 344 2.66 -4.06 12.15
N LEU A 345 3.19 -5.10 12.80
CA LEU A 345 3.91 -4.96 14.06
C LEU A 345 5.21 -4.19 13.83
N VAL A 346 5.45 -3.17 14.66
CA VAL A 346 6.74 -2.50 14.78
C VAL A 346 7.45 -3.08 15.98
N LYS A 347 8.53 -3.83 15.74
CA LYS A 347 9.29 -4.43 16.82
C LYS A 347 9.91 -3.35 17.73
N PRO A 348 10.06 -3.62 19.03
CA PRO A 348 10.53 -2.64 20.01
C PRO A 348 11.80 -1.89 19.59
N GLU A 349 12.76 -2.60 18.98
CA GLU A 349 14.01 -2.03 18.48
C GLU A 349 13.85 -1.03 17.32
N ALA A 350 12.75 -1.06 16.58
CA ALA A 350 12.48 -0.18 15.45
C ALA A 350 11.59 1.02 15.79
N VAL A 351 10.95 1.03 16.97
CA VAL A 351 9.91 2.01 17.34
C VAL A 351 10.41 3.45 17.23
N ASP A 352 11.56 3.78 17.82
CA ASP A 352 12.09 5.16 17.82
C ASP A 352 12.41 5.67 16.41
N SER A 353 12.99 4.81 15.57
CA SER A 353 13.31 5.14 14.18
C SER A 353 12.04 5.38 13.35
N VAL A 354 11.04 4.50 13.48
CA VAL A 354 9.75 4.63 12.80
C VAL A 354 9.02 5.88 13.28
N MET A 355 8.99 6.13 14.59
CA MET A 355 8.38 7.34 15.16
C MET A 355 9.04 8.61 14.65
N SER A 356 10.37 8.66 14.62
CA SER A 356 11.13 9.81 14.13
C SER A 356 10.84 10.08 12.65
N TYR A 357 10.78 9.02 11.83
CA TYR A 357 10.39 9.13 10.43
C TYR A 357 8.95 9.63 10.26
N TYR A 358 7.98 9.09 10.99
CA TYR A 358 6.57 9.48 10.85
C TYR A 358 6.34 10.93 11.30
N ARG A 359 7.03 11.39 12.35
CA ARG A 359 7.00 12.80 12.77
C ARG A 359 7.55 13.74 11.70
N TYR A 360 8.63 13.35 11.02
CA TYR A 360 9.15 14.11 9.89
C TYR A 360 8.16 14.17 8.73
N ILE A 361 7.49 13.06 8.41
CA ILE A 361 6.43 13.09 7.38
C ILE A 361 5.31 14.05 7.78
N CYS A 362 4.80 13.97 9.01
CA CYS A 362 3.77 14.91 9.47
C CYS A 362 4.20 16.37 9.29
N SER A 363 5.42 16.72 9.70
CA SER A 363 5.90 18.11 9.58
C SER A 363 6.06 18.57 8.13
N GLN A 364 6.39 17.67 7.20
CA GLN A 364 6.41 17.99 5.76
C GLN A 364 5.01 18.12 5.15
N GLN A 365 3.99 17.49 5.75
CA GLN A 365 2.60 17.58 5.30
C GLN A 365 1.91 18.88 5.74
N GLU A 366 2.35 19.47 6.85
CA GLU A 366 1.85 20.76 7.38
C GLU A 366 2.09 21.96 6.44
N ASP A 367 3.16 21.93 5.62
CA ASP A 367 3.56 23.04 4.72
C ASP A 367 2.68 23.19 3.45
N THR A 368 1.55 22.48 3.36
CA THR A 368 0.58 22.61 2.26
C THR A 368 -0.47 23.69 2.58
N GLU A 369 -1.14 24.32 1.60
CA GLU A 369 -2.13 25.40 1.88
C GLU A 369 -3.40 24.87 2.56
N GLU A 370 -3.99 25.60 3.53
CA GLU A 370 -5.14 25.13 4.32
C GLU A 370 -6.40 24.86 3.49
N LEU A 371 -6.86 23.59 3.50
CA LEU A 371 -8.16 23.22 2.95
C LEU A 371 -9.24 23.38 4.03
N SER A 372 -10.11 24.37 3.84
CA SER A 372 -11.25 24.62 4.71
C SER A 372 -12.37 23.62 4.40
N PHE A 373 -12.97 22.99 5.43
CA PHE A 373 -14.18 22.17 5.32
C PHE A 373 -15.45 22.97 5.65
N GLU A 374 -15.47 24.23 5.24
CA GLU A 374 -16.59 25.14 5.46
C GLU A 374 -17.95 24.52 5.15
N SER A 375 -18.93 24.93 5.96
CA SER A 375 -20.32 24.47 5.90
C SER A 375 -21.04 24.79 4.58
N THR A 376 -20.38 25.48 3.66
CA THR A 376 -20.93 25.93 2.37
C THR A 376 -20.45 25.12 1.17
N LEU A 377 -19.43 24.27 1.33
CA LEU A 377 -18.71 23.66 0.20
C LEU A 377 -19.49 22.61 -0.58
N THR A 378 -20.43 21.93 0.08
CA THR A 378 -21.25 20.89 -0.56
C THR A 378 -22.73 21.24 -0.49
N PRO A 379 -23.55 20.83 -1.47
CA PRO A 379 -25.01 20.95 -1.36
C PRO A 379 -25.57 20.35 -0.07
N ALA A 380 -25.05 19.19 0.37
CA ALA A 380 -25.46 18.52 1.60
C ALA A 380 -25.19 19.37 2.85
N LYS A 381 -23.97 19.91 2.99
CA LYS A 381 -23.60 20.78 4.11
C LYS A 381 -24.44 22.07 4.14
N ARG A 382 -24.68 22.68 2.96
CA ARG A 382 -25.55 23.87 2.85
C ARG A 382 -26.97 23.60 3.34
N ILE A 383 -27.53 22.45 2.96
CA ILE A 383 -28.86 22.01 3.40
C ILE A 383 -28.89 21.76 4.92
N ARG A 384 -27.85 21.12 5.45
CA ARG A 384 -27.72 20.85 6.90
C ARG A 384 -27.63 22.14 7.72
N THR A 385 -26.80 23.10 7.31
CA THR A 385 -26.70 24.40 7.98
C THR A 385 -28.01 25.18 7.92
N LEU A 386 -28.70 25.16 6.77
CA LEU A 386 -30.04 25.74 6.66
C LEU A 386 -30.99 25.08 7.67
N ARG A 387 -31.04 23.74 7.74
CA ARG A 387 -31.87 23.00 8.71
C ARG A 387 -31.52 23.36 10.16
N GLU A 388 -30.24 23.45 10.51
CA GLU A 388 -29.80 23.79 11.87
C GLU A 388 -30.13 25.24 12.26
N SER A 389 -30.22 26.15 11.29
CA SER A 389 -30.62 27.55 11.50
C SER A 389 -32.15 27.78 11.56
N MET A 390 -32.96 26.78 11.21
CA MET A 390 -34.43 26.91 11.21
C MET A 390 -35.04 26.85 12.62
N PRO A 391 -36.22 27.45 12.85
CA PRO A 391 -36.98 27.28 14.10
C PRO A 391 -37.32 25.81 14.35
N THR A 392 -37.33 25.38 15.62
CA THR A 392 -37.60 23.98 16.05
C THR A 392 -38.77 23.29 15.35
N PRO A 393 -39.97 23.89 15.16
CA PRO A 393 -41.08 23.23 14.46
C PRO A 393 -40.78 22.92 12.98
N SER A 394 -39.88 23.66 12.34
CA SER A 394 -39.45 23.45 10.96
C SER A 394 -38.36 22.37 10.84
N LYS A 395 -37.57 22.14 11.91
CA LYS A 395 -36.53 21.09 11.96
C LYS A 395 -37.10 19.68 12.02
N THR A 396 -38.30 19.53 12.60
CA THR A 396 -39.02 18.27 12.84
C THR A 396 -40.06 17.96 11.76
N SER A 397 -40.15 18.78 10.71
CA SER A 397 -41.03 18.53 9.57
C SER A 397 -40.65 17.22 8.85
N GLY A 398 -41.67 16.45 8.45
CA GLY A 398 -41.50 15.21 7.67
C GLY A 398 -40.83 15.42 6.31
N ALA A 399 -40.72 16.67 5.83
CA ALA A 399 -39.98 17.01 4.62
C ALA A 399 -38.46 16.70 4.70
N TRP A 400 -37.94 16.40 5.89
CA TRP A 400 -36.51 16.10 6.14
C TRP A 400 -36.23 14.65 6.56
N GLN A 401 -37.23 13.76 6.57
CA GLN A 401 -37.10 12.43 7.17
C GLN A 401 -36.57 11.33 6.22
N ASP A 402 -36.46 11.59 4.91
CA ASP A 402 -36.09 10.59 3.88
C ASP A 402 -34.86 10.97 3.02
N GLN A 403 -33.83 11.61 3.60
CA GLN A 403 -32.52 11.79 2.93
C GLN A 403 -31.37 11.19 3.74
#